data_AF-A0A172XXD9-F1
#
_entry.id   AF-A0A172XXD9-F1
#
_cell.length_a   1.000
_cell.length_b   1.000
_cell.length_c   1.000
_cell.angle_alpha   90.00
_cell.angle_beta   90.00
_cell.angle_gamma   90.00
#
_symmetry.space_group_name_H-M   'P 1'
#
loop_
_entity.id
_entity.type
_entity.pdbx_description
1 polymer ?
#
loop_
_entity_poly.entity_id
_entity_poly.type
_entity_poly.pdbx_seq_one_letter_code
_entity_poly.pdbx_strand_id
1 'polypeptide(L)'
;MIIFWALYMLFFCIPFPIFIYTLNSETLLEPRNSLTAGYIYLGFSVLVWLYVIIFFINNLFVKTFKAKSTINNILKNGTPREAKIINYQLIKYNAKSNVNAIQIKLSFQNLRNIMIEHELFFHDIKPQEKRFDVGKTVKVLLNPNTSEEPYFILSGQQTKFNPVGMVLRILFVVFMIAYVIGLYYYFYTTESFDFGWRFLTFMHPIIFSGVMFLLTILVYQMIVGKFLKKTKEEKILFAGRNAEAEIISVSQTGLTVNNQPQIIFQVSFKDFKGKEYITVFKKIVNLLDLASVPRQGKIEIMYDENNPSKITIPRMN
;
A
#
# COMPACT_ATOMS: atom_id res chain seq x y z
N MET A 1 -19.11 0.79 3.71
CA MET A 1 -18.44 -0.53 3.67
C MET A 1 -17.15 -0.57 4.51
N ILE A 2 -16.18 0.34 4.32
CA ILE A 2 -14.89 0.32 5.07
C ILE A 2 -15.07 0.47 6.59
N ILE A 3 -15.93 1.39 7.04
CA ILE A 3 -16.19 1.62 8.48
C ILE A 3 -16.79 0.37 9.15
N PHE A 4 -17.70 -0.33 8.47
CA PHE A 4 -18.29 -1.56 8.97
C PHE A 4 -17.22 -2.63 9.22
N TRP A 5 -16.37 -2.89 8.22
CA TRP A 5 -15.27 -3.87 8.37
C TRP A 5 -14.28 -3.48 9.46
N ALA A 6 -13.97 -2.19 9.61
CA ALA A 6 -13.11 -1.71 10.68
C ALA A 6 -13.71 -1.95 12.08
N LEU A 7 -14.99 -1.59 12.27
CA LEU A 7 -15.70 -1.82 13.53
C LEU A 7 -15.87 -3.31 13.83
N TYR A 8 -16.19 -4.10 12.81
CA TYR A 8 -16.29 -5.55 12.90
C TYR A 8 -14.98 -6.17 13.39
N MET A 9 -13.83 -5.82 12.78
CA MET A 9 -12.54 -6.34 13.24
C MET A 9 -12.18 -5.85 14.65
N LEU A 10 -12.52 -4.60 14.99
CA LEU A 10 -12.26 -4.05 16.33
C LEU A 10 -13.05 -4.80 17.41
N PHE A 11 -14.27 -5.27 17.11
CA PHE A 11 -15.04 -6.14 18.00
C PHE A 11 -14.29 -7.44 18.32
N PHE A 12 -13.70 -8.09 17.31
CA PHE A 12 -12.92 -9.32 17.53
C PHE A 12 -11.59 -9.09 18.25
N CYS A 13 -11.04 -7.88 18.16
CA CYS A 13 -9.79 -7.54 18.82
C CYS A 13 -9.95 -7.07 20.28
N ILE A 14 -11.10 -6.49 20.65
CA ILE A 14 -11.28 -5.83 21.96
C ILE A 14 -12.35 -6.51 22.82
N PRO A 15 -13.66 -6.35 22.55
CA PRO A 15 -14.69 -6.90 23.43
C PRO A 15 -14.76 -8.42 23.38
N PHE A 16 -14.50 -9.05 22.23
CA PHE A 16 -14.63 -10.50 22.10
C PHE A 16 -13.66 -11.28 23.02
N PRO A 17 -12.35 -10.99 23.08
CA PRO A 17 -11.44 -11.62 24.03
C PRO A 17 -11.88 -11.48 25.49
N ILE A 18 -12.33 -10.28 25.88
CA ILE A 18 -12.79 -9.99 27.24
C ILE A 18 -14.06 -10.77 27.54
N PHE A 19 -15.02 -10.77 26.62
CA PHE A 19 -16.29 -11.48 26.77
C PHE A 19 -16.11 -12.99 26.89
N ILE A 20 -15.32 -13.60 26.00
CA ILE A 20 -15.04 -15.03 26.06
C ILE A 20 -14.31 -15.39 27.35
N TYR A 21 -13.35 -14.57 27.78
CA TYR A 21 -12.64 -14.83 29.04
C TYR A 21 -13.60 -14.75 30.23
N THR A 22 -14.35 -13.66 30.36
CA THR A 22 -15.25 -13.43 31.50
C THR A 22 -16.37 -14.47 31.62
N LEU A 23 -16.87 -15.01 30.49
CA LEU A 23 -17.87 -16.09 30.52
C LEU A 23 -17.31 -17.44 31.01
N ASN A 24 -16.02 -17.70 30.79
CA ASN A 24 -15.40 -18.99 31.08
C ASN A 24 -14.47 -18.95 32.30
N SER A 25 -14.18 -17.76 32.82
CA SER A 25 -13.28 -17.59 33.94
C SER A 25 -14.01 -17.85 35.27
N GLU A 26 -13.66 -18.93 35.93
CA GLU A 26 -13.93 -19.08 37.36
C GLU A 26 -12.94 -18.21 38.15
N THR A 27 -13.42 -17.40 39.09
CA THR A 27 -12.56 -16.66 40.03
C THR A 27 -11.92 -17.64 41.01
N LEU A 28 -10.66 -18.01 40.72
CA LEU A 28 -9.84 -18.84 41.59
C LEU A 28 -8.98 -17.95 42.48
N LEU A 29 -8.91 -18.27 43.77
CA LEU A 29 -8.02 -17.61 44.74
C LEU A 29 -6.57 -18.12 44.62
N GLU A 30 -6.35 -19.18 43.86
CA GLU A 30 -5.05 -19.79 43.63
C GLU A 30 -4.43 -19.34 42.29
N PRO A 31 -3.09 -19.27 42.21
CA PRO A 31 -2.40 -18.87 40.98
C PRO A 31 -2.62 -19.90 39.87
N ARG A 32 -3.13 -19.45 38.72
CA ARG A 32 -3.37 -20.31 37.54
C ARG A 32 -2.11 -20.93 36.95
N ASN A 33 -0.95 -20.30 37.15
CA ASN A 33 0.33 -20.73 36.58
C ASN A 33 1.50 -20.66 37.56
N SER A 34 2.61 -21.32 37.20
CA SER A 34 3.89 -21.14 37.88
C SER A 34 4.44 -19.72 37.68
N LEU A 35 5.36 -19.29 38.55
CA LEU A 35 6.01 -17.98 38.46
C LEU A 35 6.66 -17.79 37.08
N THR A 36 7.44 -18.78 36.64
CA THR A 36 8.14 -18.76 35.35
C THR A 36 7.17 -18.66 34.17
N ALA A 37 6.09 -19.44 34.17
CA ALA A 37 5.09 -19.40 33.11
C ALA A 37 4.41 -18.02 33.03
N GLY A 38 4.04 -17.44 34.18
CA GLY A 38 3.44 -16.09 34.23
C GLY A 38 4.33 -15.01 33.61
N TYR A 39 5.63 -15.01 33.90
CA TYR A 39 6.57 -14.05 33.31
C TYR A 39 6.85 -14.31 31.83
N ILE A 40 6.86 -15.57 31.37
CA ILE A 40 6.94 -15.90 29.94
C ILE A 40 5.74 -15.32 29.19
N TYR A 41 4.53 -15.53 29.72
CA TYR A 41 3.30 -14.96 29.14
C TYR A 41 3.30 -13.44 29.15
N LEU A 42 3.78 -12.81 30.24
CA LEU A 42 3.95 -11.36 30.31
C LEU A 42 4.89 -10.85 29.21
N GLY A 43 6.09 -11.45 29.09
CA GLY A 43 7.07 -11.09 28.08
C GLY A 43 6.52 -11.23 26.66
N PHE A 44 5.86 -12.36 26.36
CA PHE A 44 5.19 -12.58 25.09
C PHE A 44 4.14 -11.50 24.80
N SER A 45 3.30 -11.19 25.78
CA SER A 45 2.26 -10.18 25.67
C SER A 45 2.81 -8.79 25.37
N VAL A 46 3.86 -8.37 26.10
CA VAL A 46 4.51 -7.08 25.89
C VAL A 46 5.12 -7.00 24.50
N LEU A 47 5.78 -8.05 24.03
CA LEU A 47 6.35 -8.12 22.67
C LEU A 47 5.28 -7.97 21.59
N VAL A 48 4.15 -8.68 21.75
CA VAL A 48 3.02 -8.60 20.81
C VAL A 48 2.47 -7.18 20.79
N TRP A 49 2.16 -6.57 21.93
CA TRP A 49 1.62 -5.21 21.97
C TRP A 49 2.59 -4.16 21.46
N LEU A 50 3.88 -4.28 21.77
CA LEU A 50 4.92 -3.40 21.25
C LEU A 50 4.98 -3.47 19.72
N TYR A 51 4.95 -4.68 19.14
CA TYR A 51 4.90 -4.84 17.69
C TYR A 51 3.66 -4.18 17.08
N VAL A 52 2.47 -4.41 17.66
CA VAL A 52 1.20 -3.83 17.18
C VAL A 52 1.24 -2.30 17.23
N ILE A 53 1.69 -1.71 18.34
CA ILE A 53 1.81 -0.25 18.51
C ILE A 53 2.78 0.34 17.50
N ILE A 54 3.98 -0.23 17.38
CA ILE A 54 5.00 0.22 16.42
C ILE A 54 4.48 0.13 14.99
N PHE A 55 3.77 -0.95 14.65
CA PHE A 55 3.17 -1.11 13.32
C PHE A 55 2.21 0.04 12.99
N PHE A 56 1.28 0.37 13.90
CA PHE A 56 0.34 1.46 13.69
C PHE A 56 1.04 2.83 13.64
N ILE A 57 1.99 3.11 14.53
CA ILE A 57 2.75 4.37 14.51
C ILE A 57 3.50 4.52 13.18
N ASN A 58 4.20 3.48 12.74
CA ASN A 58 4.95 3.49 11.48
C ASN A 58 4.02 3.73 10.27
N ASN A 59 2.87 3.04 10.25
CA ASN A 59 1.95 3.12 9.12
C ASN A 59 1.15 4.44 9.08
N LEU A 60 0.72 4.96 10.23
CA LEU A 60 -0.11 6.17 10.33
C LEU A 60 0.71 7.46 10.24
N PHE A 61 1.95 7.45 10.76
CA PHE A 61 2.78 8.65 10.86
C PHE A 61 4.03 8.56 10.00
N VAL A 62 4.94 7.62 10.30
CA VAL A 62 6.28 7.60 9.70
C VAL A 62 6.22 7.56 8.18
N LYS A 63 5.40 6.67 7.59
CA LYS A 63 5.21 6.62 6.12
C LYS A 63 4.67 7.93 5.55
N THR A 64 3.72 8.57 6.23
CA THR A 64 3.11 9.84 5.78
C THR A 64 4.12 10.99 5.83
N PHE A 65 4.94 11.06 6.88
CA PHE A 65 6.00 12.06 6.99
C PHE A 65 7.13 11.81 5.99
N LYS A 66 7.53 10.56 5.78
CA LYS A 66 8.50 10.18 4.74
C LYS A 66 8.02 10.60 3.36
N ALA A 67 6.78 10.30 2.99
CA ALA A 67 6.21 10.71 1.70
C ALA A 67 6.25 12.23 1.51
N LYS A 68 5.91 13.03 2.54
CA LYS A 68 6.02 14.49 2.46
C LYS A 68 7.48 14.96 2.30
N SER A 69 8.41 14.32 3.01
CA SER A 69 9.84 14.60 2.89
C SER A 69 10.34 14.31 1.47
N THR A 70 9.96 13.17 0.90
CA THR A 70 10.29 12.78 -0.47
C THR A 70 9.72 13.78 -1.48
N ILE A 71 8.47 14.24 -1.32
CA ILE A 71 7.89 15.28 -2.18
C ILE A 71 8.68 16.59 -2.11
N ASN A 72 9.06 17.03 -0.91
CA ASN A 72 9.90 18.22 -0.75
C ASN A 72 11.29 18.06 -1.38
N ASN A 73 11.87 16.86 -1.33
CA ASN A 73 13.12 16.55 -2.01
C ASN A 73 12.96 16.62 -3.53
N ILE A 74 11.88 16.08 -4.09
CA ILE A 74 11.60 16.15 -5.53
C ILE A 74 11.37 17.60 -5.98
N LEU A 75 10.72 18.44 -5.17
CA LEU A 75 10.56 19.87 -5.49
C LEU A 75 11.90 20.59 -5.64
N LYS A 76 12.94 20.18 -4.90
CA LYS A 76 14.27 20.81 -4.92
C LYS A 76 15.21 20.17 -5.95
N ASN A 77 15.21 18.85 -6.02
CA ASN A 77 16.22 18.04 -6.72
C ASN A 77 15.63 17.19 -7.86
N GLY A 78 14.33 17.33 -8.15
CA GLY A 78 13.63 16.55 -9.16
C GLY A 78 14.11 16.86 -10.57
N THR A 79 14.10 15.85 -11.44
CA THR A 79 14.45 16.02 -12.85
C THR A 79 13.22 16.53 -13.62
N PRO A 80 13.27 17.74 -14.22
CA PRO A 80 12.12 18.31 -14.91
C PRO A 80 11.85 17.62 -16.25
N ARG A 81 10.57 17.43 -16.56
CA ARG A 81 10.07 16.94 -17.84
C ARG A 81 8.77 17.65 -18.21
N GLU A 82 8.56 17.86 -19.50
CA GLU A 82 7.27 18.30 -20.04
C GLU A 82 6.39 17.08 -20.25
N ALA A 83 5.17 17.12 -19.72
CA ALA A 83 4.19 16.07 -19.84
C ALA A 83 2.97 16.53 -20.62
N LYS A 84 2.56 15.76 -21.62
CA LYS A 84 1.34 16.02 -22.40
C LYS A 84 0.14 15.33 -21.76
N ILE A 85 -0.97 16.04 -21.65
CA ILE A 85 -2.22 15.47 -21.14
C ILE A 85 -2.93 14.72 -22.28
N ILE A 86 -3.06 13.41 -22.13
CA ILE A 86 -3.71 12.53 -23.11
C ILE A 86 -5.19 12.36 -22.79
N ASN A 87 -5.53 12.28 -21.51
CA ASN A 87 -6.91 12.09 -21.07
C ASN A 87 -7.21 12.88 -19.79
N TYR A 88 -8.47 13.28 -19.64
CA TYR A 88 -9.02 14.01 -18.51
C TYR A 88 -10.37 13.42 -18.12
N GLN A 89 -10.53 13.13 -16.83
CA GLN A 89 -11.77 12.64 -16.25
C GLN A 89 -12.09 13.39 -14.96
N LEU A 90 -13.27 14.01 -14.90
CA LEU A 90 -13.81 14.61 -13.68
C LEU A 90 -14.43 13.52 -12.81
N ILE A 91 -13.87 13.30 -11.62
CA ILE A 91 -14.35 12.28 -10.68
C ILE A 91 -15.41 12.87 -9.74
N LYS A 92 -15.16 14.07 -9.21
CA LYS A 92 -16.09 14.73 -8.30
C LYS A 92 -15.96 16.25 -8.37
N TYR A 93 -17.09 16.92 -8.49
CA TYR A 93 -17.20 18.38 -8.36
C TYR A 93 -17.55 18.77 -6.92
N ASN A 94 -16.87 19.78 -6.37
CA ASN A 94 -17.26 20.40 -5.10
C ASN A 94 -17.58 21.88 -5.31
N ALA A 95 -18.88 22.19 -5.43
CA ALA A 95 -19.39 23.55 -5.66
C ALA A 95 -18.99 24.54 -4.56
N LYS A 96 -18.94 24.10 -3.29
CA LYS A 96 -18.69 24.99 -2.15
C LYS A 96 -17.27 25.53 -2.09
N SER A 97 -16.29 24.71 -2.50
CA SER A 97 -14.88 25.09 -2.48
C SER A 97 -14.31 25.41 -3.87
N ASN A 98 -15.10 25.23 -4.93
CA ASN A 98 -14.66 25.25 -6.33
C ASN A 98 -13.42 24.38 -6.57
N VAL A 99 -13.40 23.19 -5.96
CA VAL A 99 -12.30 22.22 -6.08
C VAL A 99 -12.83 20.99 -6.80
N ASN A 100 -12.10 20.54 -7.83
CA ASN A 100 -12.46 19.36 -8.60
C ASN A 100 -11.52 18.21 -8.27
N ALA A 101 -12.06 17.05 -7.93
CA ALA A 101 -11.27 15.82 -7.93
C ALA A 101 -11.23 15.29 -9.38
N ILE A 102 -10.03 15.20 -9.94
CA ILE A 102 -9.81 14.82 -11.34
C ILE A 102 -8.82 13.66 -11.43
N GLN A 103 -8.95 12.88 -12.49
CA GLN A 103 -7.98 11.88 -12.93
C GLN A 103 -7.50 12.28 -14.32
N ILE A 104 -6.19 12.32 -14.53
CA ILE A 104 -5.60 12.64 -15.83
C ILE A 104 -4.60 11.56 -16.23
N LYS A 105 -4.47 11.31 -17.55
CA LYS A 105 -3.41 10.46 -18.12
C LYS A 105 -2.35 11.36 -18.74
N LEU A 106 -1.11 11.22 -18.29
CA LEU A 106 0.03 12.02 -18.73
C LEU A 106 0.97 11.18 -19.59
N SER A 107 1.54 11.78 -20.64
CA SER A 107 2.63 11.22 -21.44
C SER A 107 3.89 12.04 -21.26
N PHE A 108 4.99 11.43 -20.83
CA PHE A 108 6.28 12.10 -20.67
C PHE A 108 7.43 11.12 -20.75
N GLN A 109 8.63 11.65 -20.89
CA GLN A 109 9.86 10.87 -20.86
C GLN A 109 10.25 10.52 -19.42
N ASN A 110 10.56 9.25 -19.15
CA ASN A 110 11.07 8.78 -17.86
C ASN A 110 12.54 9.20 -17.62
N LEU A 111 13.18 8.71 -16.55
CA LEU A 111 14.58 9.06 -16.21
C LEU A 111 15.61 8.56 -17.25
N ARG A 112 15.22 7.61 -18.10
CA ARG A 112 16.02 7.08 -19.22
C ARG A 112 15.59 7.65 -20.58
N ASN A 113 14.78 8.71 -20.58
CA ASN A 113 14.25 9.38 -21.77
C ASN A 113 13.30 8.54 -22.64
N ILE A 114 12.66 7.53 -22.06
CA ILE A 114 11.68 6.67 -22.75
C ILE A 114 10.29 7.24 -22.50
N MET A 115 9.47 7.31 -23.55
CA MET A 115 8.09 7.80 -23.46
C MET A 115 7.20 6.81 -22.71
N ILE A 116 6.64 7.26 -21.58
CA ILE A 116 5.74 6.50 -20.73
C ILE A 116 4.41 7.19 -20.56
N GLU A 117 3.38 6.42 -20.19
CA GLU A 117 2.08 6.94 -19.80
C GLU A 117 1.77 6.61 -18.35
N HIS A 118 1.26 7.58 -17.60
CA HIS A 118 0.90 7.40 -16.20
C HIS A 118 -0.37 8.16 -15.82
N GLU A 119 -1.22 7.55 -15.01
CA GLU A 119 -2.44 8.17 -14.49
C GLU A 119 -2.19 8.85 -13.15
N LEU A 120 -2.75 10.04 -12.97
CA LEU A 120 -2.62 10.79 -11.73
C LEU A 120 -4.00 11.25 -11.25
N PHE A 121 -4.30 10.99 -9.97
CA PHE A 121 -5.50 11.46 -9.30
C PHE A 121 -5.15 12.56 -8.29
N PHE A 122 -5.79 13.72 -8.39
CA PHE A 122 -5.58 14.84 -7.47
C PHE A 122 -6.75 15.82 -7.44
N HIS A 123 -6.68 16.77 -6.51
CA HIS A 123 -7.63 17.87 -6.39
C HIS A 123 -7.10 19.10 -7.13
N ASP A 124 -7.82 19.57 -8.15
CA ASP A 124 -7.58 20.85 -8.80
C ASP A 124 -8.28 21.96 -8.05
N ILE A 125 -7.49 22.84 -7.44
CA ILE A 125 -7.93 24.01 -6.68
C ILE A 125 -8.30 25.21 -7.56
N LYS A 126 -8.00 25.16 -8.86
CA LYS A 126 -8.29 26.23 -9.81
C LYS A 126 -8.81 25.67 -11.15
N PRO A 127 -9.94 24.96 -11.14
CA PRO A 127 -10.49 24.33 -12.35
C PRO A 127 -10.81 25.34 -13.46
N GLN A 128 -11.13 26.59 -13.10
CA GLN A 128 -11.42 27.66 -14.06
C GLN A 128 -10.23 28.05 -14.96
N GLU A 129 -9.00 27.79 -14.53
CA GLU A 129 -7.81 28.05 -15.34
C GLU A 129 -7.63 27.01 -16.47
N LYS A 130 -8.45 25.95 -16.49
CA LYS A 130 -8.45 24.89 -17.51
C LYS A 130 -7.05 24.33 -17.80
N ARG A 131 -6.20 24.27 -16.77
CA ARG A 131 -4.77 23.89 -16.89
C ARG A 131 -4.58 22.45 -17.35
N PHE A 132 -5.60 21.62 -17.15
CA PHE A 132 -5.52 20.18 -17.36
C PHE A 132 -6.35 19.68 -18.55
N ASP A 133 -6.71 20.55 -19.48
CA ASP A 133 -7.38 20.14 -20.72
C ASP A 133 -6.50 19.22 -21.56
N VAL A 134 -7.13 18.28 -22.27
CA VAL A 134 -6.45 17.35 -23.18
C VAL A 134 -5.68 18.14 -24.25
N GLY A 135 -4.45 17.69 -24.52
CA GLY A 135 -3.55 18.32 -25.47
C GLY A 135 -2.62 19.38 -24.87
N LYS A 136 -2.93 19.92 -23.69
CA LYS A 136 -2.02 20.86 -22.99
C LYS A 136 -0.82 20.13 -22.38
N THR A 137 0.23 20.90 -22.10
CA THR A 137 1.44 20.42 -21.43
C THR A 137 1.54 20.95 -20.01
N VAL A 138 2.08 20.11 -19.12
CA VAL A 138 2.35 20.44 -17.73
C VAL A 138 3.75 19.98 -17.35
N LYS A 139 4.43 20.77 -16.50
CA LYS A 139 5.75 20.40 -15.98
C LYS A 139 5.62 19.38 -14.87
N VAL A 140 6.29 18.25 -15.04
CA VAL A 140 6.45 17.22 -14.01
C VAL A 140 7.90 17.20 -13.51
N LEU A 141 8.07 16.84 -12.25
CA LEU A 141 9.37 16.62 -11.63
C LEU A 141 9.49 15.15 -11.29
N LEU A 142 10.43 14.45 -11.94
CA LEU A 142 10.71 13.04 -11.66
C LEU A 142 11.60 12.93 -10.43
N ASN A 143 11.34 11.93 -9.60
CA ASN A 143 12.17 11.58 -8.47
C ASN A 143 13.43 10.83 -8.95
N PRO A 144 14.64 11.39 -8.80
CA PRO A 144 15.87 10.69 -9.17
C PRO A 144 16.11 9.43 -8.34
N ASN A 145 15.62 9.40 -7.09
CA ASN A 145 15.67 8.23 -6.24
C ASN A 145 14.41 7.37 -6.41
N THR A 146 14.47 6.41 -7.33
CA THR A 146 13.36 5.50 -7.62
C THR A 146 13.15 4.39 -6.59
N SER A 147 13.86 4.42 -5.47
CA SER A 147 13.60 3.51 -4.35
C SER A 147 12.48 4.00 -3.43
N GLU A 148 12.07 5.27 -3.58
CA GLU A 148 11.06 5.90 -2.73
C GLU A 148 9.92 6.48 -3.56
N GLU A 149 8.69 6.27 -3.10
CA GLU A 149 7.50 6.89 -3.64
C GLU A 149 7.25 8.27 -3.00
N PRO A 150 6.65 9.22 -3.73
CA PRO A 150 6.18 9.11 -5.11
C PRO A 150 7.32 9.19 -6.15
N TYR A 151 7.11 8.59 -7.33
CA TYR A 151 8.10 8.60 -8.42
C TYR A 151 8.15 9.90 -9.23
N PHE A 152 7.08 10.70 -9.17
CA PHE A 152 7.04 12.03 -9.75
C PHE A 152 5.98 12.89 -9.06
N ILE A 153 6.05 14.20 -9.27
CA ILE A 153 5.05 15.18 -8.85
C ILE A 153 4.82 16.23 -9.96
N LEU A 154 3.73 16.99 -9.87
CA LEU A 154 3.57 18.20 -10.70
C LEU A 154 4.42 19.33 -10.11
N SER A 155 5.08 20.13 -10.95
CA SER A 155 6.00 21.20 -10.49
C SER A 155 5.35 22.26 -9.58
N GLY A 156 4.03 22.47 -9.69
CA GLY A 156 3.26 23.40 -8.84
C GLY A 156 2.45 22.71 -7.73
N GLN A 157 2.69 21.42 -7.47
CA GLN A 157 1.90 20.65 -6.52
C GLN A 157 2.15 21.15 -5.09
N GLN A 158 1.06 21.46 -4.38
CA GLN A 158 1.11 21.80 -2.96
C GLN A 158 0.57 20.63 -2.15
N THR A 159 1.36 20.16 -1.18
CA THR A 159 0.93 19.11 -0.27
C THR A 159 0.66 19.67 1.12
N LYS A 160 -0.57 19.45 1.60
CA LYS A 160 -0.98 19.77 2.96
C LYS A 160 -1.38 18.49 3.68
N PHE A 161 -1.08 18.43 4.97
CA PHE A 161 -1.66 17.40 5.80
C PHE A 161 -3.14 17.70 6.02
N ASN A 162 -3.95 16.65 6.12
CA ASN A 162 -5.32 16.78 6.57
C ASN A 162 -5.31 16.91 8.10
N PRO A 163 -5.60 18.09 8.68
CA PRO A 163 -5.48 18.31 10.13
C PRO A 163 -6.45 17.43 10.91
N VAL A 164 -7.70 17.31 10.46
CA VAL A 164 -8.70 16.44 11.09
C VAL A 164 -8.23 14.98 11.05
N GLY A 165 -7.72 14.54 9.90
CA GLY A 165 -7.15 13.21 9.75
C GLY A 165 -5.95 12.95 10.68
N MET A 166 -5.08 13.95 10.88
CA MET A 166 -3.95 13.86 11.81
C MET A 166 -4.42 13.74 13.26
N VAL A 167 -5.36 14.59 13.68
CA VAL A 167 -5.92 14.55 15.05
C VAL A 167 -6.55 13.19 15.32
N LEU A 168 -7.36 12.66 14.39
CA LEU A 168 -7.96 11.34 14.54
C LEU A 168 -6.91 10.21 14.65
N ARG A 169 -5.81 10.28 13.89
CA ARG A 169 -4.71 9.30 14.00
C ARG A 169 -4.02 9.38 15.35
N ILE A 170 -3.80 10.58 15.88
CA ILE A 170 -3.20 10.79 17.20
C ILE A 170 -4.12 10.23 18.28
N LEU A 171 -5.40 10.61 18.25
CA LEU A 171 -6.41 10.10 19.18
C LEU A 171 -6.49 8.57 19.13
N PHE A 172 -6.44 7.97 17.95
CA PHE A 172 -6.43 6.51 17.80
C PHE A 172 -5.22 5.86 18.49
N VAL A 173 -4.01 6.36 18.28
CA VAL A 173 -2.81 5.79 18.90
C VAL A 173 -2.81 6.01 20.42
N VAL A 174 -3.20 7.18 20.88
CA VAL A 174 -3.33 7.48 22.32
C VAL A 174 -4.35 6.56 22.96
N PHE A 175 -5.53 6.41 22.36
CA PHE A 175 -6.56 5.50 22.82
C PHE A 175 -6.06 4.05 22.87
N MET A 176 -5.30 3.61 21.87
CA MET A 176 -4.78 2.25 21.82
C MET A 176 -3.73 2.00 22.91
N ILE A 177 -2.82 2.95 23.16
CA ILE A 177 -1.86 2.88 24.26
C ILE A 177 -2.61 2.87 25.61
N ALA A 178 -3.57 3.77 25.79
CA ALA A 178 -4.38 3.83 27.01
C ALA A 178 -5.18 2.55 27.24
N TYR A 179 -5.72 1.95 26.17
CA TYR A 179 -6.41 0.66 26.22
C TYR A 179 -5.47 -0.45 26.70
N VAL A 180 -4.27 -0.57 26.14
CA VAL A 180 -3.28 -1.57 26.57
C VAL A 180 -2.93 -1.36 28.04
N ILE A 181 -2.53 -0.15 28.44
CA ILE A 181 -2.22 0.17 29.84
C ILE A 181 -3.41 -0.15 30.75
N GLY A 182 -4.63 0.21 30.32
CA GLY A 182 -5.86 -0.05 31.04
C GLY A 182 -6.13 -1.54 31.24
N LEU A 183 -5.91 -2.39 30.22
CA LEU A 183 -6.01 -3.85 30.38
C LEU A 183 -5.00 -4.38 31.39
N TYR A 184 -3.73 -4.00 31.27
CA TYR A 184 -2.68 -4.44 32.18
C TYR A 184 -2.99 -4.02 33.61
N TYR A 185 -3.40 -2.76 33.82
CA TYR A 185 -3.76 -2.24 35.12
C TYR A 185 -4.97 -2.96 35.71
N TYR A 186 -6.09 -3.02 34.96
CA TYR A 186 -7.34 -3.64 35.42
C TYR A 186 -7.10 -5.08 35.88
N PHE A 187 -6.58 -5.94 35.00
CA PHE A 187 -6.40 -7.35 35.31
C PHE A 187 -5.33 -7.60 36.39
N TYR A 188 -4.29 -6.76 36.47
CA TYR A 188 -3.34 -6.85 37.57
C TYR A 188 -4.01 -6.55 38.91
N THR A 189 -4.82 -5.48 38.99
CA THR A 189 -5.51 -5.12 40.24
C THR A 189 -6.58 -6.13 40.65
N THR A 190 -7.21 -6.83 39.70
CA THR A 190 -8.31 -7.75 39.99
C THR A 190 -7.89 -9.21 40.13
N GLU A 191 -6.79 -9.63 39.48
CA GLU A 191 -6.43 -11.06 39.38
C GLU A 191 -5.02 -11.39 39.90
N SER A 192 -4.21 -10.39 40.27
CA SER A 192 -2.87 -10.67 40.78
C SER A 192 -2.89 -11.39 42.13
N PHE A 193 -3.78 -10.99 43.05
CA PHE A 193 -3.87 -11.52 44.43
C PHE A 193 -2.50 -11.71 45.10
N ASP A 194 -1.61 -10.71 44.96
CA ASP A 194 -0.20 -10.72 45.41
C ASP A 194 0.71 -11.81 44.80
N PHE A 195 0.20 -12.61 43.86
CA PHE A 195 0.97 -13.61 43.11
C PHE A 195 1.61 -13.06 41.83
N GLY A 196 1.57 -11.75 41.61
CA GLY A 196 2.13 -11.11 40.41
C GLY A 196 1.35 -11.49 39.15
N TRP A 197 2.06 -11.80 38.06
CA TRP A 197 1.48 -12.08 36.73
C TRP A 197 1.08 -13.54 36.50
N ARG A 198 0.96 -14.33 37.57
CA ARG A 198 0.68 -15.78 37.51
C ARG A 198 -0.75 -16.12 37.08
N PHE A 199 -1.63 -15.13 37.01
CA PHE A 199 -2.98 -15.28 36.44
C PHE A 199 -2.97 -15.32 34.89
N LEU A 200 -1.91 -14.82 34.24
CA LEU A 200 -1.83 -14.80 32.79
C LEU A 200 -1.82 -16.22 32.21
N THR A 201 -2.69 -16.45 31.24
CA THR A 201 -2.73 -17.64 30.37
C THR A 201 -2.75 -17.18 28.92
N PHE A 202 -2.55 -18.09 27.97
CA PHE A 202 -2.60 -17.75 26.55
C PHE A 202 -3.95 -17.13 26.12
N MET A 203 -5.06 -17.61 26.69
CA MET A 203 -6.42 -17.12 26.40
C MET A 203 -6.78 -15.86 27.20
N HIS A 204 -5.88 -15.37 28.06
CA HIS A 204 -6.13 -14.18 28.86
C HIS A 204 -6.32 -12.95 27.95
N PRO A 205 -7.27 -12.04 28.23
CA PRO A 205 -7.63 -10.95 27.32
C PRO A 205 -6.46 -10.04 26.95
N ILE A 206 -5.52 -9.80 27.88
CA ILE A 206 -4.30 -9.03 27.61
C ILE A 206 -3.53 -9.62 26.41
N ILE A 207 -3.35 -10.95 26.38
CA ILE A 207 -2.59 -11.64 25.32
C ILE A 207 -3.45 -11.84 24.09
N PHE A 208 -4.64 -12.38 24.29
CA PHE A 208 -5.52 -12.80 23.20
C PHE A 208 -5.96 -11.61 22.34
N SER A 209 -6.24 -10.46 22.95
CA SER A 209 -6.52 -9.20 22.22
C SER A 209 -5.33 -8.77 21.36
N GLY A 210 -4.12 -8.80 21.92
CA GLY A 210 -2.89 -8.47 21.18
C GLY A 210 -2.66 -9.40 19.99
N VAL A 211 -2.89 -10.70 20.17
CA VAL A 211 -2.80 -11.71 19.10
C VAL A 211 -3.86 -11.46 18.02
N MET A 212 -5.09 -11.11 18.38
CA MET A 212 -6.14 -10.78 17.41
C MET A 212 -5.80 -9.52 16.59
N PHE A 213 -5.22 -8.51 17.21
CA PHE A 213 -4.66 -7.36 16.49
C PHE A 213 -3.54 -7.76 15.54
N LEU A 214 -2.62 -8.63 15.97
CA LEU A 214 -1.53 -9.12 15.15
C LEU A 214 -2.04 -9.91 13.93
N LEU A 215 -3.02 -10.79 14.11
CA LEU A 215 -3.67 -11.52 13.02
C LEU A 215 -4.35 -10.57 12.03
N THR A 216 -5.06 -9.55 12.53
CA THR A 216 -5.69 -8.52 11.71
C THR A 216 -4.64 -7.77 10.87
N ILE A 217 -3.51 -7.42 11.49
CA ILE A 217 -2.39 -6.78 10.80
C ILE A 217 -1.82 -7.70 9.72
N LEU A 218 -1.64 -9.00 10.00
CA LEU A 218 -1.11 -9.97 9.06
C LEU A 218 -2.04 -10.11 7.84
N VAL A 219 -3.35 -10.28 8.07
CA VAL A 219 -4.35 -10.33 6.99
C VAL A 219 -4.33 -9.04 6.18
N TYR A 220 -4.29 -7.88 6.83
CA TYR A 220 -4.16 -6.58 6.15
C TYR A 220 -2.88 -6.52 5.30
N GLN A 221 -1.73 -6.96 5.83
CA GLN A 221 -0.47 -7.00 5.08
C GLN A 221 -0.51 -7.98 3.91
N MET A 222 -1.22 -9.12 4.01
CA MET A 222 -1.36 -10.05 2.89
C MET A 222 -2.22 -9.47 1.78
N ILE A 223 -3.30 -8.76 2.13
CA ILE A 223 -4.19 -8.12 1.16
C ILE A 223 -3.51 -6.90 0.55
N VAL A 224 -3.04 -5.96 1.37
CA VAL A 224 -2.39 -4.71 0.92
C VAL A 224 -1.00 -4.95 0.35
N GLY A 225 -0.26 -5.94 0.84
CA GLY A 225 1.05 -6.32 0.31
C GLY A 225 1.01 -6.77 -1.15
N LYS A 226 -0.12 -7.34 -1.61
CA LYS A 226 -0.33 -7.61 -3.04
C LYS A 226 -0.44 -6.30 -3.85
N PHE A 227 -1.08 -5.26 -3.32
CA PHE A 227 -1.14 -3.95 -3.96
C PHE A 227 0.22 -3.23 -3.95
N LEU A 228 0.98 -3.32 -2.84
CA LEU A 228 2.35 -2.77 -2.77
C LEU A 228 3.35 -3.47 -3.71
N LYS A 229 3.09 -4.73 -4.12
CA LYS A 229 3.90 -5.37 -5.17
C LYS A 229 3.69 -4.71 -6.53
N LYS A 230 2.48 -4.22 -6.82
CA LYS A 230 2.17 -3.50 -8.06
C LYS A 230 2.98 -2.20 -8.18
N THR A 231 3.22 -1.49 -7.07
CA THR A 231 4.03 -0.27 -7.10
C THR A 231 5.52 -0.54 -7.35
N LYS A 232 6.04 -1.71 -6.96
CA LYS A 232 7.41 -2.13 -7.37
C LYS A 232 7.55 -2.34 -8.88
N GLU A 233 6.47 -2.71 -9.58
CA GLU A 233 6.45 -2.78 -11.04
C GLU A 233 6.37 -1.38 -11.66
N GLU A 234 5.67 -0.44 -11.01
CA GLU A 234 5.67 0.98 -11.40
C GLU A 234 7.07 1.60 -11.33
N LYS A 235 7.95 1.18 -10.41
CA LYS A 235 9.36 1.61 -10.41
C LYS A 235 10.03 1.45 -11.79
N ILE A 236 9.74 0.35 -12.48
CA ILE A 236 10.34 0.03 -13.79
C ILE A 236 9.83 1.00 -14.85
N LEU A 237 8.60 1.50 -14.73
CA LEU A 237 8.04 2.54 -15.61
C LEU A 237 8.90 3.81 -15.56
N PHE A 238 9.37 4.22 -14.38
CA PHE A 238 10.11 5.47 -14.20
C PHE A 238 11.63 5.38 -14.40
N ALA A 239 12.24 4.23 -14.16
CA ALA A 239 13.70 4.04 -14.24
C ALA A 239 14.17 2.91 -15.17
N GLY A 240 13.26 2.10 -15.71
CA GLY A 240 13.60 0.97 -16.57
C GLY A 240 14.14 1.41 -17.92
N ARG A 241 14.90 0.51 -18.56
CA ARG A 241 15.36 0.66 -19.94
C ARG A 241 14.39 0.01 -20.90
N ASN A 242 14.27 0.56 -22.09
CA ASN A 242 13.48 -0.03 -23.15
C ASN A 242 14.25 -1.19 -23.80
N ALA A 243 13.52 -2.20 -24.22
CA ALA A 243 13.99 -3.24 -25.11
C ALA A 243 12.87 -3.63 -26.06
N GLU A 244 13.25 -4.04 -27.26
CA GLU A 244 12.34 -4.69 -28.19
C GLU A 244 12.34 -6.19 -27.88
N ALA A 245 11.18 -6.72 -27.50
CA ALA A 245 11.02 -8.11 -27.13
C ALA A 245 10.20 -8.86 -28.18
N GLU A 246 10.62 -10.08 -28.50
CA GLU A 246 9.92 -10.98 -29.41
C GLU A 246 8.95 -11.86 -28.62
N ILE A 247 7.70 -11.94 -29.07
CA ILE A 247 6.69 -12.81 -28.48
C ILE A 247 7.00 -14.25 -28.87
N ILE A 248 7.37 -15.06 -27.87
CA ILE A 248 7.60 -16.50 -28.03
C ILE A 248 6.28 -17.25 -27.99
N SER A 249 5.45 -16.93 -26.99
CA SER A 249 4.16 -17.61 -26.81
C SER A 249 3.16 -16.73 -26.08
N VAL A 250 1.88 -16.99 -26.34
CA VAL A 250 0.75 -16.33 -25.68
C VAL A 250 -0.24 -17.41 -25.25
N SER A 251 -0.57 -17.46 -23.97
CA SER A 251 -1.51 -18.44 -23.43
C SER A 251 -2.44 -17.82 -22.38
N GLN A 252 -3.63 -18.38 -22.22
CA GLN A 252 -4.54 -17.96 -21.16
C GLN A 252 -4.10 -18.55 -19.83
N THR A 253 -4.24 -17.78 -18.75
CA THR A 253 -3.92 -18.27 -17.40
C THR A 253 -5.05 -19.08 -16.76
N GLY A 254 -6.22 -19.13 -17.40
CA GLY A 254 -7.45 -19.68 -16.83
C GLY A 254 -8.08 -18.80 -15.74
N LEU A 255 -7.51 -17.63 -15.45
CA LEU A 255 -8.02 -16.67 -14.47
C LEU A 255 -8.72 -15.51 -15.18
N THR A 256 -9.77 -14.99 -14.56
CA THR A 256 -10.46 -13.77 -14.99
C THR A 256 -10.38 -12.70 -13.92
N VAL A 257 -10.34 -11.44 -14.34
CA VAL A 257 -10.43 -10.27 -13.46
C VAL A 257 -11.55 -9.40 -14.00
N ASN A 258 -12.58 -9.15 -13.19
CA ASN A 258 -13.80 -8.45 -13.62
C ASN A 258 -14.42 -9.06 -14.91
N ASN A 259 -14.48 -10.40 -14.97
CA ASN A 259 -14.94 -11.17 -16.14
C ASN A 259 -14.11 -10.99 -17.41
N GLN A 260 -12.94 -10.34 -17.32
CA GLN A 260 -12.01 -10.20 -18.43
C GLN A 260 -10.89 -11.24 -18.30
N PRO A 261 -10.54 -11.96 -19.38
CA PRO A 261 -9.51 -12.98 -19.34
C PRO A 261 -8.13 -12.38 -19.04
N GLN A 262 -7.35 -13.08 -18.22
CA GLN A 262 -5.93 -12.81 -18.05
C GLN A 262 -5.11 -13.74 -18.96
N ILE A 263 -4.18 -13.13 -19.69
CA ILE A 263 -3.30 -13.79 -20.65
C ILE A 263 -1.87 -13.63 -20.16
N ILE A 264 -1.05 -14.66 -20.32
CA ILE A 264 0.39 -14.61 -20.11
C ILE A 264 1.10 -14.56 -21.46
N PHE A 265 2.04 -13.63 -21.57
CA PHE A 265 2.93 -13.48 -22.71
C PHE A 265 4.32 -13.92 -22.28
N GLN A 266 4.91 -14.85 -23.02
CA GLN A 266 6.31 -15.20 -22.90
C GLN A 266 7.09 -14.46 -23.98
N VAL A 267 8.12 -13.74 -23.57
CA VAL A 267 8.90 -12.89 -24.48
C VAL A 267 10.39 -13.12 -24.31
N SER A 268 11.13 -13.02 -25.43
CA SER A 268 12.59 -12.98 -25.42
C SER A 268 13.07 -11.58 -25.76
N PHE A 269 14.09 -11.08 -25.06
CA PHE A 269 14.72 -9.81 -25.39
C PHE A 269 16.21 -9.84 -25.05
N LYS A 270 16.97 -8.95 -25.68
CA LYS A 270 18.38 -8.72 -25.34
C LYS A 270 18.51 -7.48 -24.48
N ASP A 271 19.29 -7.58 -23.40
CA ASP A 271 19.63 -6.41 -22.59
C ASP A 271 20.66 -5.50 -23.30
N PHE A 272 20.98 -4.36 -22.67
CA PHE A 272 21.98 -3.42 -23.18
C PHE A 272 23.40 -4.00 -23.33
N LYS A 273 23.68 -5.18 -22.75
CA LYS A 273 24.95 -5.92 -22.87
C LYS A 273 24.87 -7.02 -23.94
N GLY A 274 23.73 -7.15 -24.62
CA GLY A 274 23.48 -8.18 -25.63
C GLY A 274 23.11 -9.56 -25.06
N LYS A 275 22.93 -9.69 -23.75
CA LYS A 275 22.54 -10.96 -23.12
C LYS A 275 21.04 -11.18 -23.29
N GLU A 276 20.68 -12.39 -23.73
CA GLU A 276 19.29 -12.78 -23.95
C GLU A 276 18.61 -13.21 -22.65
N TYR A 277 17.35 -12.79 -22.49
CA TYR A 277 16.49 -13.15 -21.38
C TYR A 277 15.13 -13.56 -21.90
N ILE A 278 14.60 -14.64 -21.32
CA ILE A 278 13.22 -15.07 -21.52
C ILE A 278 12.47 -14.76 -20.23
N THR A 279 11.37 -14.04 -20.34
CA THR A 279 10.53 -13.70 -19.20
C THR A 279 9.05 -13.73 -19.57
N VAL A 280 8.20 -13.57 -18.57
CA VAL A 280 6.75 -13.58 -18.72
C VAL A 280 6.14 -12.33 -18.10
N PHE A 281 5.12 -11.79 -18.74
CA PHE A 281 4.25 -10.80 -18.14
C PHE A 281 2.79 -11.19 -18.35
N LYS A 282 1.92 -10.73 -17.44
CA LYS A 282 0.49 -11.01 -17.47
C LYS A 282 -0.27 -9.74 -17.83
N LYS A 283 -1.24 -9.85 -18.73
CA LYS A 283 -2.12 -8.75 -19.12
C LYS A 283 -3.58 -9.19 -19.06
N ILE A 284 -4.43 -8.32 -18.52
CA ILE A 284 -5.88 -8.48 -18.62
C ILE A 284 -6.28 -7.90 -19.98
N VAL A 285 -6.97 -8.68 -20.79
CA VAL A 285 -7.42 -8.27 -22.13
C VAL A 285 -8.94 -8.30 -22.15
N ASN A 286 -9.56 -7.36 -22.85
CA ASN A 286 -11.00 -7.39 -23.05
C ASN A 286 -11.37 -8.66 -23.82
N LEU A 287 -12.46 -9.32 -23.41
CA LEU A 287 -12.96 -10.54 -24.03
C LEU A 287 -13.23 -10.33 -25.53
N LEU A 288 -13.71 -9.15 -25.92
CA LEU A 288 -13.95 -8.78 -27.31
C LEU A 288 -12.65 -8.65 -28.14
N ASP A 289 -11.55 -8.25 -27.49
CA ASP A 289 -10.25 -8.02 -28.14
C ASP A 289 -9.36 -9.26 -28.12
N LEU A 290 -9.83 -10.37 -27.53
CA LEU A 290 -9.05 -11.59 -27.34
C LEU A 290 -8.53 -12.16 -28.67
N ALA A 291 -9.36 -12.11 -29.72
CA ALA A 291 -8.99 -12.57 -31.07
C ALA A 291 -7.93 -11.67 -31.73
N SER A 292 -7.83 -10.42 -31.30
CA SER A 292 -6.89 -9.42 -31.83
C SER A 292 -5.55 -9.42 -31.09
N VAL A 293 -5.37 -10.26 -30.07
CA VAL A 293 -4.10 -10.37 -29.34
C VAL A 293 -3.01 -10.93 -30.26
N PRO A 294 -1.91 -10.20 -30.48
CA PRO A 294 -0.79 -10.68 -31.29
C PRO A 294 -0.18 -11.93 -30.64
N ARG A 295 -0.10 -13.03 -31.40
CA ARG A 295 0.53 -14.28 -30.94
C ARG A 295 2.02 -14.33 -31.25
N GLN A 296 2.48 -13.49 -32.15
CA GLN A 296 3.85 -13.38 -32.65
C GLN A 296 4.15 -11.92 -32.96
N GLY A 297 5.43 -11.60 -33.13
CA GLY A 297 5.90 -10.26 -33.45
C GLY A 297 6.65 -9.62 -32.29
N LYS A 298 6.93 -8.33 -32.45
CA LYS A 298 7.76 -7.57 -31.52
C LYS A 298 6.93 -6.59 -30.72
N ILE A 299 7.26 -6.45 -29.45
CA ILE A 299 6.63 -5.50 -28.53
C ILE A 299 7.69 -4.69 -27.81
N GLU A 300 7.36 -3.44 -27.49
CA GLU A 300 8.20 -2.61 -26.64
C GLU A 300 7.95 -2.97 -25.18
N ILE A 301 9.02 -3.28 -24.47
CA ILE A 301 9.01 -3.53 -23.03
C ILE A 301 9.96 -2.57 -22.33
N MET A 302 9.79 -2.42 -21.03
CA MET A 302 10.82 -1.89 -20.14
C MET A 302 11.23 -2.92 -19.12
N TYR A 303 12.51 -2.97 -18.78
CA TYR A 303 13.06 -3.92 -17.82
C TYR A 303 13.89 -3.22 -16.74
N ASP A 304 13.98 -3.84 -15.56
CA ASP A 304 14.86 -3.40 -14.48
C ASP A 304 16.30 -3.82 -14.79
N GLU A 305 17.22 -2.86 -14.89
CA GLU A 305 18.64 -3.12 -15.16
C GLU A 305 19.29 -4.05 -14.13
N ASN A 306 18.87 -3.97 -12.86
CA ASN A 306 19.41 -4.80 -11.79
C ASN A 306 18.78 -6.18 -11.74
N ASN A 307 17.61 -6.35 -12.35
CA ASN A 307 16.91 -7.62 -12.44
C ASN A 307 16.12 -7.72 -13.76
N PRO A 308 16.79 -8.08 -14.87
CA PRO A 308 16.18 -8.07 -16.21
C PRO A 308 14.98 -9.02 -16.37
N SER A 309 14.81 -9.99 -15.46
CA SER A 309 13.61 -10.84 -15.45
C SER A 309 12.32 -10.05 -15.17
N LYS A 310 12.42 -8.87 -14.53
CA LYS A 310 11.27 -8.02 -14.25
C LYS A 310 11.06 -7.02 -15.37
N ILE A 311 9.87 -7.09 -15.97
CA ILE A 311 9.49 -6.24 -17.09
C ILE A 311 8.13 -5.58 -16.86
N THR A 312 7.89 -4.49 -17.58
CA THR A 312 6.60 -3.79 -17.67
C THR A 312 6.42 -3.24 -19.08
N ILE A 313 5.21 -2.84 -19.45
CA ILE A 313 4.91 -2.24 -20.76
C ILE A 313 4.82 -0.71 -20.59
N PRO A 314 5.51 0.09 -21.43
CA PRO A 314 5.52 1.55 -21.31
C PRO A 314 4.19 2.23 -21.60
N ARG A 315 3.35 1.58 -22.42
CA ARG A 315 2.01 2.06 -22.81
C ARG A 315 1.00 0.94 -22.60
N MET A 316 0.20 1.06 -21.55
CA MET A 316 -0.99 0.22 -21.41
C MET A 316 -2.07 0.78 -22.33
N ASN A 317 -2.18 0.18 -23.51
CA ASN A 317 -3.40 0.24 -24.33
C ASN A 317 -4.28 -0.96 -23.98
#